data_AF-A0A8I1P2L7-F1
#
_entry.id   AF-A0A8I1P2L7-F1
#
_cell.length_a   1.000
_cell.length_b   1.000
_cell.length_c   1.000
_cell.angle_alpha   90.00
_cell.angle_beta   90.00
_cell.angle_gamma   90.00
#
_symmetry.space_group_name_H-M   'P 1'
#
loop_
_entity.id
_entity.type
_entity.pdbx_description
1 polymer ?
#
loop_
_entity_poly.entity_id
_entity_poly.type
_entity_poly.pdbx_seq_one_letter_code
_entity_poly.pdbx_strand_id
1 'polypeptide(L)'
;MAIPRLNLWSLGSSLAGYLQKAGGTMTGALTLFGAPTVDLHAATKKYVDDQVAAAVAYPAPRVLAKTSGTSLDLANVEVVTFDYASPATISTFSNAVVNKTYQFRNIGSSAVTIDRTNAHLNGSANQVLDPSDVMLVVGRTTTAIIQVAPKSDNG
;
A
#
# COMPACT_ATOMS: atom_id res chain seq x y z
N MET A 1 62.34 -41.25 14.48
CA MET A 1 61.69 -40.06 13.87
C MET A 1 60.20 -40.18 14.13
N ALA A 2 59.63 -39.35 15.01
CA ALA A 2 58.21 -39.42 15.37
C ALA A 2 57.40 -38.44 14.52
N ILE A 3 56.32 -38.93 13.89
CA ILE A 3 55.38 -38.09 13.13
C ILE A 3 54.50 -37.36 14.14
N PRO A 4 54.36 -36.02 14.09
CA PRO A 4 53.47 -35.30 14.98
C PRO A 4 52.01 -35.70 14.68
N ARG A 5 51.28 -36.13 15.71
CA ARG A 5 49.84 -36.40 15.60
C ARG A 5 49.08 -35.07 15.63
N LEU A 6 48.26 -34.83 14.62
CA LEU A 6 47.34 -33.70 14.59
C LEU A 6 46.43 -33.78 15.82
N ASN A 7 46.35 -32.72 16.61
CA ASN A 7 45.46 -32.62 17.75
C ASN A 7 44.03 -32.29 17.26
N LEU A 8 43.26 -33.35 16.99
CA LEU A 8 41.91 -33.26 16.45
C LEU A 8 40.98 -32.35 17.28
N TRP A 9 41.25 -32.22 18.59
CA TRP A 9 40.48 -31.36 19.51
C TRP A 9 40.69 -29.85 19.27
N SER A 10 41.91 -29.40 18.94
CA SER A 10 42.13 -27.97 18.67
C SER A 10 41.60 -27.56 17.30
N LEU A 11 41.51 -28.51 16.37
CA LEU A 11 40.91 -28.30 15.05
C LEU A 11 39.40 -28.00 15.17
N GLY A 12 38.71 -28.72 16.06
CA GLY A 12 37.29 -28.49 16.35
C GLY A 12 37.00 -27.11 16.93
N SER A 13 37.85 -26.63 17.85
CA SER A 13 37.71 -25.28 18.44
C SER A 13 37.94 -24.16 17.43
N SER A 14 38.88 -24.33 16.48
CA SER A 14 39.12 -23.33 15.43
C SER A 14 37.97 -23.21 14.42
N LEU A 15 37.19 -24.28 14.23
CA LEU A 15 36.08 -24.33 13.29
C LEU A 15 34.75 -23.80 13.87
N ALA A 16 34.64 -23.70 15.21
CA ALA A 16 33.41 -23.34 15.90
C ALA A 16 32.86 -21.94 15.54
N GLY A 17 33.69 -21.04 15.01
CA GLY A 17 33.28 -19.71 14.55
C GLY A 17 32.83 -19.63 13.09
N TYR A 18 32.84 -20.74 12.35
CA TYR A 18 32.62 -20.75 10.90
C TYR A 18 31.51 -21.72 10.48
N LEU A 19 30.85 -21.37 9.38
CA LEU A 19 29.86 -22.22 8.71
C LEU A 19 30.51 -22.98 7.55
N GLN A 20 30.08 -24.21 7.34
CA GLN A 20 30.53 -25.00 6.20
C GLN A 20 30.05 -24.38 4.89
N LYS A 21 30.95 -24.22 3.93
CA LYS A 21 30.63 -23.67 2.60
C LYS A 21 29.64 -24.52 1.81
N ALA A 22 29.62 -25.83 2.06
CA ALA A 22 28.67 -26.76 1.47
C ALA A 22 27.26 -26.65 2.10
N GLY A 23 27.10 -25.81 3.13
CA GLY A 23 25.92 -25.77 3.96
C GLY A 23 25.96 -26.79 5.10
N GLY A 24 24.94 -26.76 5.94
CA GLY A 24 24.76 -27.64 7.07
C GLY A 24 23.50 -27.28 7.85
N THR A 25 23.17 -28.08 8.85
CA THR A 25 22.01 -27.82 9.72
C THR A 25 22.46 -26.97 10.91
N MET A 26 21.80 -25.83 11.12
CA MET A 26 21.91 -25.05 12.36
C MET A 26 20.82 -25.51 13.32
N THR A 27 21.19 -25.91 14.53
CA THR A 27 20.23 -26.22 15.61
C THR A 27 20.18 -25.08 16.62
N GLY A 28 18.98 -24.61 16.97
CA GLY A 28 18.78 -23.49 17.89
C GLY A 28 18.42 -22.16 17.19
N ALA A 29 18.19 -21.12 17.97
CA ALA A 29 17.86 -19.79 17.46
C ALA A 29 19.11 -19.09 16.89
N LEU A 30 18.93 -18.37 15.78
CA LEU A 30 19.97 -17.55 15.17
C LEU A 30 19.67 -16.06 15.38
N THR A 31 20.51 -15.37 16.15
CA THR A 31 20.45 -13.92 16.31
C THR A 31 21.35 -13.26 15.26
N LEU A 32 20.76 -12.45 14.37
CA LEU A 32 21.50 -11.72 13.33
C LEU A 32 21.81 -10.30 13.80
N PHE A 33 22.90 -9.72 13.27
CA PHE A 33 23.34 -8.36 13.61
C PHE A 33 22.29 -7.28 13.29
N GLY A 34 21.50 -7.48 12.23
CA GLY A 34 20.49 -6.51 11.80
C GLY A 34 19.70 -6.97 10.58
N ALA A 35 18.97 -6.04 9.98
CA ALA A 35 18.22 -6.27 8.75
C ALA A 35 19.16 -6.46 7.54
N PRO A 36 18.77 -7.26 6.52
CA PRO A 36 19.54 -7.40 5.30
C PRO A 36 19.63 -6.08 4.53
N THR A 37 20.79 -5.78 3.95
CA THR A 37 21.06 -4.57 3.14
C THR A 37 21.61 -4.88 1.75
N VAL A 38 22.00 -6.14 1.51
CA VAL A 38 22.38 -6.67 0.19
C VAL A 38 21.61 -7.97 -0.04
N ASP A 39 21.44 -8.33 -1.31
CA ASP A 39 20.54 -9.41 -1.75
C ASP A 39 20.86 -10.79 -1.13
N LEU A 40 22.13 -11.05 -0.81
CA LEU A 40 22.58 -12.34 -0.28
C LEU A 40 22.76 -12.36 1.25
N HIS A 41 22.22 -11.38 1.97
CA HIS A 41 22.15 -11.43 3.44
C HIS A 41 21.01 -12.36 3.91
N ALA A 42 21.22 -13.03 5.04
CA ALA A 42 20.15 -13.72 5.74
C ALA A 42 19.12 -12.70 6.25
N ALA A 43 17.83 -12.96 6.03
CA ALA A 43 16.75 -12.10 6.51
C ALA A 43 16.34 -12.46 7.95
N THR A 44 16.18 -11.44 8.80
CA THR A 44 15.57 -11.63 10.13
C THR A 44 14.07 -11.86 10.02
N LYS A 45 13.47 -12.55 10.99
CA LYS A 45 12.00 -12.66 11.09
C LYS A 45 11.33 -11.28 11.03
N LYS A 46 11.82 -10.32 11.83
CA LYS A 46 11.26 -8.96 11.86
C LYS A 46 11.27 -8.31 10.49
N TYR A 47 12.38 -8.40 9.75
CA TYR A 47 12.44 -7.87 8.40
C TYR A 47 11.36 -8.48 7.50
N VAL A 48 11.22 -9.81 7.50
CA VAL A 48 10.19 -10.50 6.72
C VAL A 48 8.79 -10.08 7.16
N ASP A 49 8.51 -10.05 8.46
CA ASP A 49 7.21 -9.65 8.99
C ASP A 49 6.85 -8.21 8.60
N ASP A 50 7.80 -7.27 8.68
CA ASP A 50 7.60 -5.87 8.30
C ASP A 50 7.28 -5.74 6.79
N GLN A 51 8.01 -6.47 5.92
CA GLN A 51 7.76 -6.47 4.48
C GLN A 51 6.40 -7.11 4.14
N VAL A 52 6.07 -8.23 4.79
CA VAL A 52 4.80 -8.92 4.59
C VAL A 52 3.64 -8.05 5.10
N ALA A 53 3.77 -7.38 6.25
CA ALA A 53 2.74 -6.47 6.75
C ALA A 53 2.47 -5.31 5.78
N ALA A 54 3.51 -4.79 5.13
CA ALA A 54 3.35 -3.78 4.07
C ALA A 54 2.64 -4.35 2.83
N ALA A 55 2.92 -5.60 2.45
CA ALA A 55 2.31 -6.25 1.28
C ALA A 55 0.87 -6.75 1.53
N VAL A 56 0.58 -7.24 2.74
CA VAL A 56 -0.73 -7.78 3.18
C VAL A 56 -1.64 -6.66 3.71
N ALA A 57 -1.27 -5.38 3.54
CA ALA A 57 -2.21 -4.26 3.65
C ALA A 57 -3.22 -4.20 2.48
N TYR A 58 -3.19 -5.16 1.55
CA TYR A 58 -4.09 -5.23 0.39
C TYR A 58 -5.03 -6.45 0.26
N PRO A 59 -5.84 -6.85 1.27
CA PRO A 59 -6.94 -7.79 1.07
C PRO A 59 -8.23 -7.28 1.74
N ALA A 60 -8.88 -6.33 1.07
CA ALA A 60 -10.25 -5.80 1.22
C ALA A 60 -10.30 -4.59 0.25
N PRO A 61 -11.47 -4.09 -0.20
CA PRO A 61 -11.48 -2.84 -0.97
C PRO A 61 -10.73 -1.77 -0.17
N ARG A 62 -9.62 -1.26 -0.70
CA ARG A 62 -8.87 -0.20 -0.03
C ARG A 62 -9.69 1.07 -0.10
N VAL A 63 -10.00 1.56 1.09
CA VAL A 63 -10.80 2.76 1.29
C VAL A 63 -9.87 3.93 1.54
N LEU A 64 -9.93 4.94 0.68
CA LEU A 64 -9.37 6.26 0.96
C LEU A 64 -10.40 7.07 1.71
N ALA A 65 -10.20 7.25 3.02
CA ALA A 65 -11.03 8.14 3.83
C ALA A 65 -10.49 9.57 3.79
N LYS A 66 -11.34 10.51 3.44
CA LYS A 66 -10.99 11.91 3.28
C LYS A 66 -11.87 12.80 4.14
N THR A 67 -11.28 13.43 5.14
CA THR A 67 -11.96 14.31 6.10
C THR A 67 -11.67 15.80 5.90
N SER A 68 -10.64 16.14 5.10
CA SER A 68 -10.23 17.53 4.82
C SER A 68 -9.34 17.61 3.55
N GLY A 69 -9.18 18.81 2.97
CA GLY A 69 -8.34 19.09 1.79
C GLY A 69 -9.04 18.92 0.43
N THR A 70 -8.32 19.02 -0.69
CA THR A 70 -8.93 19.09 -2.04
C THR A 70 -8.38 18.08 -3.08
N SER A 71 -7.42 17.24 -2.68
CA SER A 71 -6.76 16.25 -3.55
C SER A 71 -7.11 14.80 -3.19
N LEU A 72 -7.17 13.92 -4.18
CA LEU A 72 -7.29 12.46 -3.99
C LEU A 72 -6.12 11.72 -4.64
N ASP A 73 -5.43 10.92 -3.84
CA ASP A 73 -4.48 9.92 -4.34
C ASP A 73 -5.18 8.58 -4.52
N LEU A 74 -5.40 8.20 -5.77
CA LEU A 74 -6.12 6.99 -6.15
C LEU A 74 -5.19 5.79 -6.35
N ALA A 75 -3.91 5.90 -5.94
CA ALA A 75 -2.94 4.83 -6.00
C ALA A 75 -3.47 3.58 -5.31
N ASN A 76 -3.66 2.54 -6.11
CA ASN A 76 -4.22 1.24 -5.75
C ASN A 76 -5.70 1.29 -5.26
N VAL A 77 -6.42 2.42 -5.18
CA VAL A 77 -7.68 2.58 -4.36
C VAL A 77 -8.88 1.89 -5.01
N GLU A 78 -9.88 1.47 -4.23
CA GLU A 78 -11.17 0.94 -4.73
C GLU A 78 -12.34 1.85 -4.37
N VAL A 79 -12.39 2.32 -3.12
CA VAL A 79 -13.46 3.18 -2.60
C VAL A 79 -12.86 4.45 -2.03
N VAL A 80 -13.48 5.59 -2.30
CA VAL A 80 -13.19 6.86 -1.65
C VAL A 80 -14.38 7.22 -0.78
N THR A 81 -14.15 7.41 0.51
CA THR A 81 -15.16 7.94 1.43
C THR A 81 -14.83 9.38 1.77
N PHE A 82 -15.80 10.26 1.60
CA PHE A 82 -15.72 11.65 2.02
C PHE A 82 -16.48 11.82 3.33
N ASP A 83 -15.78 12.22 4.39
CA ASP A 83 -16.33 12.47 5.72
C ASP A 83 -15.99 13.90 6.15
N TYR A 84 -16.50 14.88 5.39
CA TYR A 84 -16.26 16.28 5.68
C TYR A 84 -17.37 16.83 6.56
N ALA A 85 -16.96 17.55 7.62
CA ALA A 85 -17.86 18.29 8.49
C ALA A 85 -18.28 19.67 7.89
N SER A 86 -17.71 20.07 6.76
CA SER A 86 -18.03 21.32 6.06
C SER A 86 -17.91 21.12 4.55
N PRO A 87 -18.62 21.90 3.72
CA PRO A 87 -18.58 21.72 2.27
C PRO A 87 -17.16 21.78 1.73
N ALA A 88 -16.82 20.85 0.83
CA ALA A 88 -15.49 20.75 0.25
C ALA A 88 -15.55 20.52 -1.26
N THR A 89 -14.50 20.93 -1.97
CA THR A 89 -14.34 20.69 -3.40
C THR A 89 -13.09 19.86 -3.67
N ILE A 90 -13.25 18.71 -4.32
CA ILE A 90 -12.15 17.91 -4.85
C ILE A 90 -11.85 18.40 -6.26
N SER A 91 -10.64 18.90 -6.49
CA SER A 91 -10.21 19.45 -7.78
C SER A 91 -8.98 18.76 -8.37
N THR A 92 -8.30 17.93 -7.58
CA THR A 92 -7.06 17.26 -7.99
C THR A 92 -7.17 15.76 -7.75
N PHE A 93 -6.74 14.99 -8.75
CA PHE A 93 -6.60 13.54 -8.68
C PHE A 93 -5.17 13.18 -9.04
N SER A 94 -4.63 12.17 -8.37
CA SER A 94 -3.29 11.63 -8.62
C SER A 94 -3.34 10.11 -8.63
N ASN A 95 -2.43 9.50 -9.37
CA ASN A 95 -2.26 8.04 -9.47
C ASN A 95 -3.56 7.27 -9.77
N ALA A 96 -4.49 7.88 -10.51
CA ALA A 96 -5.65 7.18 -11.04
C ALA A 96 -5.18 6.10 -12.03
N VAL A 97 -5.63 4.87 -11.80
CA VAL A 97 -5.28 3.72 -12.64
C VAL A 97 -6.24 3.69 -13.81
N VAL A 98 -5.69 3.73 -15.03
CA VAL A 98 -6.46 3.74 -16.27
C VAL A 98 -7.36 2.50 -16.33
N ASN A 99 -8.63 2.71 -16.68
CA ASN A 99 -9.68 1.68 -16.76
C ASN A 99 -10.02 0.99 -15.42
N LYS A 100 -9.47 1.46 -14.28
CA LYS A 100 -9.92 1.00 -12.97
C LYS A 100 -11.13 1.79 -12.52
N THR A 101 -12.15 1.08 -12.04
CA THR A 101 -13.34 1.67 -11.43
C THR A 101 -13.11 2.03 -9.96
N TYR A 102 -13.58 3.20 -9.56
CA TYR A 102 -13.57 3.71 -8.21
C TYR A 102 -15.00 4.08 -7.79
N GLN A 103 -15.36 3.78 -6.54
CA GLN A 103 -16.61 4.23 -5.95
C GLN A 103 -16.34 5.44 -5.05
N PHE A 104 -16.95 6.57 -5.35
CA PHE A 104 -16.91 7.76 -4.51
C PHE A 104 -18.18 7.79 -3.66
N ARG A 105 -18.04 7.93 -2.34
CA ARG A 105 -19.15 7.94 -1.39
C ARG A 105 -19.04 9.14 -0.48
N ASN A 106 -20.08 9.94 -0.37
CA ASN A 106 -20.17 10.91 0.70
C ASN A 106 -20.84 10.27 1.92
N ILE A 107 -20.11 10.19 3.03
CA ILE A 107 -20.58 9.66 4.31
C ILE A 107 -20.58 10.73 5.40
N GLY A 108 -20.06 11.92 5.11
CA GLY A 108 -20.00 13.05 6.04
C GLY A 108 -21.32 13.81 6.11
N SER A 109 -21.33 14.84 6.94
CA SER A 109 -22.51 15.69 7.17
C SER A 109 -22.67 16.84 6.17
N SER A 110 -21.68 17.06 5.30
CA SER A 110 -21.66 18.16 4.33
C SER A 110 -21.49 17.67 2.89
N ALA A 111 -21.99 18.46 1.94
CA ALA A 111 -21.85 18.18 0.52
C ALA A 111 -20.40 18.26 0.04
N VAL A 112 -20.05 17.38 -0.90
CA VAL A 112 -18.71 17.32 -1.51
C VAL A 112 -18.85 17.53 -3.01
N THR A 113 -18.24 18.60 -3.52
CA THR A 113 -18.23 18.91 -4.95
C THR A 113 -17.03 18.26 -5.60
N ILE A 114 -17.24 17.55 -6.70
CA ILE A 114 -16.20 17.10 -7.61
C ILE A 114 -16.10 18.12 -8.75
N ASP A 115 -14.98 18.83 -8.79
CA ASP A 115 -14.70 19.84 -9.79
C ASP A 115 -14.21 19.23 -11.10
N ARG A 116 -14.59 19.85 -12.22
CA ARG A 116 -14.31 19.36 -13.56
C ARG A 116 -12.90 19.59 -14.06
N THR A 117 -12.04 20.33 -13.33
CA THR A 117 -10.65 20.62 -13.72
C THR A 117 -9.92 19.37 -14.22
N ASN A 118 -10.12 18.23 -13.57
CA ASN A 118 -9.58 16.93 -13.99
C ASN A 118 -10.63 15.80 -13.93
N ALA A 119 -11.91 16.13 -14.07
CA ALA A 119 -12.99 15.16 -14.05
C ALA A 119 -13.93 15.32 -15.24
N HIS A 120 -14.12 14.24 -15.99
CA HIS A 120 -15.09 14.17 -17.08
C HIS A 120 -16.41 13.66 -16.51
N LEU A 121 -17.21 14.58 -15.96
CA LEU A 121 -18.47 14.26 -15.31
C LEU A 121 -19.65 14.38 -16.30
N ASN A 122 -20.80 13.80 -15.96
CA ASN A 122 -22.01 13.96 -16.76
C ASN A 122 -22.56 15.40 -16.67
N GLY A 123 -23.17 15.90 -17.75
CA GLY A 123 -23.71 17.27 -17.82
C GLY A 123 -22.62 18.36 -17.90
N SER A 124 -23.07 19.63 -17.88
CA SER A 124 -22.20 20.82 -18.06
C SER A 124 -21.68 21.44 -16.76
N ALA A 125 -22.06 20.90 -15.60
CA ALA A 125 -21.70 21.44 -14.29
C ALA A 125 -20.82 20.47 -13.47
N ASN A 126 -20.24 20.98 -12.38
CA ASN A 126 -19.57 20.18 -11.35
C ASN A 126 -20.59 19.22 -10.70
N GLN A 127 -20.13 18.06 -10.26
CA GLN A 127 -21.01 17.11 -9.57
C GLN A 127 -20.94 17.37 -8.08
N VAL A 128 -22.08 17.55 -7.44
CA VAL A 128 -22.19 17.66 -5.98
C VAL A 128 -22.72 16.33 -5.47
N LEU A 129 -21.98 15.74 -4.52
CA LEU A 129 -22.39 14.56 -3.76
C LEU A 129 -22.91 15.06 -2.42
N ASP A 130 -24.23 15.00 -2.22
CA ASP A 130 -24.84 15.28 -0.92
C ASP A 130 -24.56 14.13 0.06
N PRO A 131 -24.76 14.31 1.37
CA PRO A 131 -24.61 13.22 2.33
C PRO A 131 -25.34 11.95 1.88
N SER A 132 -24.67 10.80 1.94
CA SER A 132 -25.15 9.48 1.44
C SER A 132 -25.14 9.27 -0.07
N ASP A 133 -24.79 10.27 -0.88
CA ASP A 133 -24.63 10.08 -2.32
C ASP A 133 -23.41 9.22 -2.67
N VAL A 134 -23.52 8.55 -3.81
CA VAL A 134 -22.48 7.72 -4.41
C VAL A 134 -22.33 8.07 -5.89
N MET A 135 -21.09 8.07 -6.39
CA MET A 135 -20.80 8.17 -7.81
C MET A 135 -19.78 7.10 -8.21
N LEU A 136 -20.02 6.46 -9.36
CA LEU A 136 -19.10 5.53 -9.97
C LEU A 136 -18.25 6.25 -11.01
N VAL A 137 -16.94 6.12 -10.90
CA VAL A 137 -15.98 6.74 -11.82
C VAL A 137 -14.92 5.74 -12.26
N VAL A 138 -14.24 6.02 -13.36
CA VAL A 138 -13.12 5.23 -13.87
C VAL A 138 -11.91 6.14 -14.08
N GLY A 139 -10.70 5.63 -13.86
CA GLY A 139 -9.48 6.35 -14.22
C GLY A 139 -9.32 6.46 -15.74
N ARG A 140 -9.15 7.69 -16.24
CA ARG A 140 -8.90 7.97 -17.67
C ARG A 140 -7.41 8.17 -17.94
N THR A 141 -6.74 8.95 -17.11
CA THR A 141 -5.28 9.13 -17.06
C THR A 141 -4.83 9.01 -15.62
N THR A 142 -3.55 9.21 -15.32
CA THR A 142 -3.04 9.24 -13.93
C THR A 142 -3.58 10.39 -13.11
N THR A 143 -4.09 11.45 -13.74
CA THR A 143 -4.61 12.65 -13.06
C THR A 143 -6.06 12.96 -13.38
N ALA A 144 -6.69 12.21 -14.30
CA ALA A 144 -8.05 12.47 -14.72
C ALA A 144 -8.96 11.25 -14.55
N ILE A 145 -10.20 11.52 -14.14
CA ILE A 145 -11.27 10.51 -14.01
C ILE A 145 -12.39 10.78 -15.01
N ILE A 146 -13.23 9.78 -15.22
CA ILE A 146 -14.48 9.86 -15.99
C ILE A 146 -15.63 9.24 -15.19
N GLN A 147 -16.76 9.92 -15.15
CA GLN A 147 -17.99 9.37 -14.56
C GLN A 147 -18.57 8.30 -15.49
N VAL A 148 -18.94 7.14 -14.93
CA VAL A 148 -19.43 6.00 -15.72
C VAL A 148 -20.92 5.68 -15.52
N ALA A 149 -21.54 6.27 -14.50
CA ALA A 149 -22.97 6.20 -14.25
C ALA A 149 -23.46 7.55 -13.69
N PRO A 150 -24.76 7.90 -13.83
CA PRO A 150 -25.34 9.02 -13.08
C PRO A 150 -24.99 8.94 -11.59
N LYS A 151 -24.86 10.09 -10.93
CA LYS A 151 -24.69 10.08 -9.48
C LYS A 151 -25.96 9.52 -8.84
N SER A 152 -25.82 8.93 -7.67
CA SER A 152 -26.97 8.66 -6.81
C SER A 152 -27.61 9.98 -6.41
N ASP A 153 -28.93 9.96 -6.21
CA ASP A 153 -29.69 11.07 -5.61
C ASP A 153 -30.29 10.59 -4.28
N ASN A 154 -29.47 9.95 -3.44
CA ASN A 154 -29.91 9.32 -2.18
C ASN A 154 -30.05 10.37 -1.06
N GLY A 155 -30.75 11.47 -1.36
CA GLY A 155 -31.15 12.48 -0.38
C GLY A 155 -31.97 11.89 0.76
#